data_AF-A0A7S0C1V5-F1
#
_entry.id   AF-A0A7S0C1V5-F1
#
_cell.length_a   1.000
_cell.length_b   1.000
_cell.length_c   1.000
_cell.angle_alpha   90.00
_cell.angle_beta   90.00
_cell.angle_gamma   90.00
#
_symmetry.space_group_name_H-M   'P 1'
#
loop_
_entity.id
_entity.type
_entity.pdbx_description
1 polymer ?
#
loop_
_entity_poly.entity_id
_entity_poly.type
_entity_poly.pdbx_seq_one_letter_code
_entity_poly.pdbx_strand_id
1 'polypeptide(L)'
;GLARRMMVPSLDAQSRVMVECVQNHTPHVMCIDEIGRPQEVAAAHTVKQRGVRIIASAHGDLRGLVKNREIRGLIGGLEKVTLGDEAAKEEARRNGINNETSGISKMKTQRMADPTFEIIVEVARANFNEWRIIQDSAKAVDDILDGKQYKAQLRIREPYKTHVILKLIDC
;
A
#
# COMPACT_ATOMS: atom_id res chain seq x y z
N GLY A 1 27.36 10.76 12.11
CA GLY A 1 26.33 9.71 11.91
C GLY A 1 26.35 9.25 10.46
N LEU A 2 25.90 8.03 10.18
CA LEU A 2 25.87 7.46 8.81
C LEU A 2 24.70 7.96 7.94
N ALA A 3 23.83 8.81 8.51
CA ALA A 3 22.69 9.39 7.80
C ALA A 3 23.10 10.61 6.98
N ARG A 4 22.51 10.75 5.79
CA ARG A 4 22.65 11.91 4.91
C ARG A 4 21.27 12.49 4.61
N ARG A 5 21.13 13.81 4.72
CA ARG A 5 19.93 14.53 4.28
C ARG A 5 20.13 14.99 2.84
N MET A 6 19.26 14.55 1.93
CA MET A 6 19.17 15.09 0.58
C MET A 6 18.26 16.32 0.60
N MET A 7 18.74 17.44 0.06
CA MET A 7 17.93 18.66 0.00
C MET A 7 16.98 18.61 -1.19
N VAL A 8 15.70 18.83 -0.93
CA VAL A 8 14.65 18.85 -1.94
C VAL A 8 14.21 20.31 -2.11
N PRO A 9 14.62 21.01 -3.18
CA PRO A 9 14.39 22.45 -3.34
C PRO A 9 12.92 22.82 -3.63
N SER A 10 12.13 21.86 -4.14
CA SER A 10 10.69 22.01 -4.38
C SER A 10 10.03 20.63 -4.40
N LEU A 11 8.71 20.60 -4.22
CA LEU A 11 7.91 19.37 -4.28
C LEU A 11 8.11 18.60 -5.60
N ASP A 12 8.18 19.31 -6.73
CA ASP A 12 8.41 18.69 -8.06
C ASP A 12 9.79 18.05 -8.20
N ALA A 13 10.79 18.53 -7.44
CA ALA A 13 12.14 18.01 -7.48
C ALA A 13 12.30 16.69 -6.70
N GLN A 14 11.34 16.32 -5.86
CA GLN A 14 11.45 15.18 -4.94
C GLN A 14 11.74 13.85 -5.68
N SER A 15 10.97 13.55 -6.72
CA SER A 15 11.15 12.33 -7.54
C SER A 15 12.57 12.22 -8.13
N ARG A 16 13.11 13.33 -8.65
CA ARG A 16 14.47 13.40 -9.18
C ARG A 16 15.52 13.19 -8.08
N VAL A 17 15.34 13.83 -6.93
CA VAL A 17 16.26 13.70 -5.78
C VAL A 17 16.27 12.27 -5.24
N MET A 18 15.11 11.58 -5.22
CA MET A 18 15.02 10.17 -4.85
C MET A 18 15.89 9.29 -5.76
N VAL A 19 15.78 9.47 -7.08
CA VAL A 19 16.56 8.70 -8.06
C VAL A 19 18.05 9.01 -7.96
N GLU A 20 18.42 10.29 -7.87
CA GLU A 20 19.81 10.74 -7.68
C GLU A 20 20.44 10.13 -6.42
N CYS A 21 19.70 10.11 -5.31
CA CYS A 21 20.15 9.54 -4.05
C CYS A 21 20.56 8.06 -4.22
N VAL A 22 19.76 7.27 -4.93
CA VAL A 22 20.09 5.86 -5.15
C VAL A 22 21.26 5.69 -6.11
N GLN A 23 21.33 6.50 -7.16
CA GLN A 23 22.41 6.43 -8.15
C GLN A 23 23.78 6.77 -7.55
N ASN A 24 23.84 7.78 -6.68
CA ASN A 24 25.11 8.33 -6.20
C ASN A 24 25.50 7.85 -4.79
N HIS A 25 24.55 7.36 -4.00
CA HIS A 25 24.80 7.01 -2.59
C HIS A 25 24.41 5.59 -2.22
N THR A 26 23.58 4.91 -3.03
CA THR A 26 23.14 3.52 -2.80
C THR A 26 22.81 3.23 -1.33
N PRO A 27 21.88 3.98 -0.71
CA PRO A 27 21.64 3.86 0.72
C PRO A 27 20.96 2.52 1.05
N HIS A 28 21.22 1.98 2.24
CA HIS A 28 20.48 0.81 2.73
C HIS A 28 19.01 1.14 3.03
N VAL A 29 18.74 2.36 3.51
CA VAL A 29 17.40 2.83 3.88
C VAL A 29 17.20 4.26 3.39
N MET A 30 16.05 4.53 2.79
CA MET A 30 15.60 5.86 2.40
C MET A 30 14.32 6.22 3.17
N CYS A 31 14.38 7.29 3.95
CA CYS A 31 13.21 7.87 4.62
C CYS A 31 12.69 9.05 3.79
N ILE A 32 11.42 9.01 3.42
CA ILE A 32 10.74 10.03 2.62
C ILE A 32 9.60 10.56 3.48
N ASP A 33 9.46 11.88 3.55
CA ASP A 33 8.43 12.47 4.41
C ASP A 33 7.03 12.09 3.92
N GLU A 34 6.72 12.34 2.65
CA GLU A 34 5.43 12.00 2.05
C GLU A 34 5.60 11.62 0.57
N ILE A 35 4.88 10.60 0.11
CA ILE A 35 4.69 10.31 -1.31
C ILE A 35 3.23 10.59 -1.65
N GLY A 36 3.01 11.60 -2.49
CA GLY A 36 1.68 12.09 -2.84
C GLY A 36 1.44 12.23 -4.35
N ARG A 37 2.48 12.11 -5.18
CA ARG A 37 2.40 12.39 -6.63
C ARG A 37 2.79 11.19 -7.50
N PRO A 38 2.23 11.04 -8.71
CA PRO A 38 2.57 9.93 -9.61
C PRO A 38 4.06 9.78 -9.94
N GLN A 39 4.79 10.90 -10.08
CA GLN A 39 6.22 10.90 -10.37
C GLN A 39 7.04 10.30 -9.21
N GLU A 40 6.57 10.49 -7.98
CA GLU A 40 7.22 9.97 -6.77
C GLU A 40 6.95 8.49 -6.59
N VAL A 41 5.78 8.01 -6.99
CA VAL A 41 5.45 6.59 -7.05
C VAL A 41 6.40 5.87 -8.01
N ALA A 42 6.60 6.43 -9.21
CA ALA A 42 7.55 5.88 -10.19
C ALA A 42 8.99 5.90 -9.65
N ALA A 43 9.39 6.97 -8.97
CA ALA A 43 10.68 7.06 -8.32
C ALA A 43 10.82 6.01 -7.20
N ALA A 44 9.79 5.79 -6.38
CA ALA A 44 9.78 4.79 -5.32
C ALA A 44 9.94 3.37 -5.87
N HIS A 45 9.30 3.05 -7.00
CA HIS A 45 9.54 1.78 -7.70
C HIS A 45 11.00 1.63 -8.14
N THR A 46 11.58 2.68 -8.72
CA THR A 46 12.99 2.68 -9.14
C THR A 46 13.94 2.46 -7.95
N VAL A 47 13.65 3.11 -6.83
CA VAL A 47 14.41 2.97 -5.57
C VAL A 47 14.29 1.54 -5.03
N LYS A 48 13.07 0.96 -5.02
CA LYS A 48 12.80 -0.40 -4.55
C LYS A 48 13.50 -1.45 -5.41
N GLN A 49 13.50 -1.29 -6.74
CA GLN A 49 14.21 -2.19 -7.68
C GLN A 49 15.72 -2.23 -7.46
N ARG A 50 16.30 -1.21 -6.83
CA ARG A 50 17.72 -1.15 -6.44
C ARG A 50 18.00 -1.80 -5.09
N GLY A 51 17.01 -2.44 -4.47
CA GLY A 51 17.14 -3.12 -3.18
C GLY A 51 17.15 -2.19 -1.96
N VAL A 52 16.83 -0.91 -2.14
CA VAL A 52 16.77 0.06 -1.05
C VAL A 52 15.49 -0.13 -0.25
N ARG A 53 15.60 -0.19 1.09
CA ARG A 53 14.43 -0.17 1.97
C ARG A 53 13.86 1.24 2.04
N ILE A 54 12.57 1.39 1.75
CA ILE A 54 11.90 2.69 1.80
C ILE A 54 11.01 2.76 3.04
N ILE A 55 11.05 3.89 3.73
CA ILE A 55 10.09 4.28 4.76
C ILE A 55 9.47 5.59 4.27
N ALA A 56 8.16 5.63 4.09
CA ALA A 56 7.48 6.83 3.62
C ALA A 56 6.11 6.99 4.29
N SER A 57 5.62 8.23 4.39
CA SER A 57 4.19 8.47 4.63
C SER A 57 3.44 8.67 3.31
N ALA A 58 2.13 8.48 3.36
CA ALA A 58 1.21 8.83 2.30
C ALA A 58 -0.14 9.19 2.93
N HIS A 59 -0.91 10.07 2.27
CA HIS A 59 -2.21 10.48 2.78
C HIS A 59 -3.29 9.42 2.52
N GLY A 60 -3.99 9.01 3.57
CA GLY A 60 -5.12 8.08 3.53
C GLY A 60 -4.85 6.76 4.26
N ASP A 61 -5.90 5.96 4.42
CA ASP A 61 -5.80 4.57 4.86
C ASP A 61 -5.63 3.63 3.65
N LEU A 62 -5.46 2.33 3.88
CA LEU A 62 -5.27 1.34 2.82
C LEU A 62 -6.45 1.33 1.84
N ARG A 63 -7.69 1.42 2.34
CA ARG A 63 -8.90 1.45 1.49
C ARG A 63 -8.94 2.72 0.62
N GLY A 64 -8.52 3.86 1.15
CA GLY A 64 -8.34 5.11 0.41
C GLY A 64 -7.24 4.99 -0.65
N LEU A 65 -6.12 4.36 -0.30
CA LEU A 65 -4.99 4.13 -1.19
C LEU A 65 -5.37 3.25 -2.40
N VAL A 66 -6.17 2.20 -2.19
CA VAL A 66 -6.73 1.34 -3.26
C VAL A 66 -7.56 2.15 -4.27
N LYS A 67 -8.32 3.15 -3.81
CA LYS A 67 -9.17 3.99 -4.66
C LYS A 67 -8.40 5.10 -5.37
N ASN A 68 -7.26 5.53 -4.82
CA ASN A 68 -6.51 6.67 -5.33
C ASN A 68 -5.66 6.28 -6.56
N ARG A 69 -6.04 6.76 -7.75
CA ARG A 69 -5.34 6.43 -8.99
C ARG A 69 -3.90 6.94 -9.06
N GLU A 70 -3.58 8.02 -8.36
CA GLU A 70 -2.26 8.66 -8.43
C GLU A 70 -1.22 7.89 -7.61
N ILE A 71 -1.60 7.40 -6.43
CA ILE A 71 -0.68 6.76 -5.48
C ILE A 71 -0.92 5.27 -5.24
N ARG A 72 -1.97 4.64 -5.80
CA ARG A 72 -2.15 3.17 -5.73
C ARG A 72 -1.01 2.36 -6.35
N GLY A 73 -0.12 2.96 -7.14
CA GLY A 73 1.10 2.28 -7.58
C GLY A 73 1.96 1.79 -6.41
N LEU A 74 1.93 2.49 -5.26
CA LEU A 74 2.64 2.09 -4.04
C LEU A 74 2.22 0.73 -3.48
N ILE A 75 1.00 0.27 -3.81
CA ILE A 75 0.43 -1.00 -3.38
C ILE A 75 0.29 -2.00 -4.54
N GLY A 76 1.13 -1.86 -5.58
CA GLY A 76 1.19 -2.79 -6.71
C GLY A 76 0.34 -2.36 -7.91
N GLY A 77 -0.32 -1.20 -7.83
CA GLY A 77 -1.22 -0.71 -8.88
C GLY A 77 -2.44 -1.61 -9.08
N LEU A 78 -3.38 -1.19 -9.92
CA LEU A 78 -4.58 -1.97 -10.23
C LEU A 78 -4.91 -1.92 -11.72
N GLU A 79 -5.28 -3.07 -12.27
CA GLU A 79 -5.76 -3.23 -13.64
C GLU A 79 -7.09 -3.96 -13.68
N LYS A 80 -7.81 -3.81 -14.80
CA LYS A 80 -9.02 -4.58 -15.08
C LYS A 80 -8.70 -5.63 -16.12
N VAL A 81 -8.92 -6.90 -15.77
CA VAL A 81 -8.72 -8.05 -16.65
C VAL A 81 -10.05 -8.70 -17.00
N THR A 82 -10.11 -9.32 -18.18
CA THR A 82 -11.26 -10.12 -18.60
C THR A 82 -11.03 -11.58 -18.22
N LEU A 83 -11.90 -12.11 -17.37
CA LEU A 83 -11.98 -13.52 -17.01
C LEU A 83 -12.65 -14.33 -18.13
N GLY A 84 -12.17 -15.56 -18.33
CA GLY A 84 -12.90 -16.57 -19.10
C GLY A 84 -14.17 -17.04 -18.39
N ASP A 85 -15.02 -17.77 -19.09
CA ASP A 85 -16.36 -18.14 -18.58
C ASP A 85 -16.31 -18.99 -17.30
N GLU A 86 -15.41 -19.96 -17.22
CA GLU A 86 -15.25 -20.80 -16.02
C GLU A 86 -14.71 -20.00 -14.83
N ALA A 87 -13.67 -19.18 -15.04
CA ALA A 87 -13.13 -18.32 -13.99
C ALA A 87 -14.16 -17.28 -13.49
N ALA A 88 -14.98 -16.74 -14.39
CA ALA A 88 -16.06 -15.83 -14.03
C ALA A 88 -17.15 -16.52 -13.19
N LYS A 89 -17.51 -17.77 -13.51
CA LYS A 89 -18.43 -18.58 -12.68
C LYS A 89 -17.84 -18.91 -11.31
N GLU A 90 -16.57 -19.29 -11.24
CA GLU A 90 -15.88 -19.54 -9.97
C GLU A 90 -15.84 -18.29 -9.10
N GLU A 91 -15.55 -17.13 -9.69
CA GLU A 91 -15.55 -15.84 -9.00
C GLU A 91 -16.94 -15.48 -8.47
N ALA A 92 -17.99 -15.65 -9.28
CA ALA A 92 -19.37 -15.46 -8.87
C ALA A 92 -19.75 -16.38 -7.69
N ARG A 93 -19.35 -17.66 -7.76
CA ARG A 93 -19.56 -18.63 -6.68
C ARG A 93 -18.82 -18.23 -5.40
N ARG A 94 -17.57 -17.75 -5.52
CA ARG A 94 -16.77 -17.27 -4.38
C ARG A 94 -17.42 -16.06 -3.71
N ASN A 95 -18.07 -15.21 -4.49
CA ASN A 95 -18.76 -14.00 -4.02
C ASN A 95 -20.23 -14.23 -3.65
N GLY A 96 -20.69 -15.49 -3.58
CA GLY A 96 -22.04 -15.85 -3.16
C GLY A 96 -23.15 -15.47 -4.16
N ILE A 97 -22.79 -15.20 -5.42
CA ILE A 97 -23.73 -14.88 -6.50
C ILE A 97 -24.16 -16.20 -7.15
N ASN A 98 -25.36 -16.66 -6.80
CA ASN A 98 -25.96 -17.87 -7.36
C ASN A 98 -26.70 -17.51 -8.65
N ASN A 99 -26.28 -18.11 -9.76
CA ASN A 99 -26.78 -17.83 -11.10
C ASN A 99 -28.25 -18.24 -11.26
N GLU A 100 -29.11 -17.31 -11.65
CA GLU A 100 -30.28 -17.71 -12.45
C GLU A 100 -30.81 -16.66 -13.43
N THR A 101 -30.32 -15.42 -13.45
CA THR A 101 -30.76 -14.49 -14.51
C THR A 101 -29.73 -13.39 -14.78
N SER A 102 -29.16 -13.41 -15.99
CA SER A 102 -28.41 -12.34 -16.64
C SER A 102 -27.13 -11.80 -15.96
N GLY A 103 -25.99 -12.20 -16.52
CA GLY A 103 -24.79 -11.36 -16.62
C GLY A 103 -23.76 -11.49 -15.51
N ILE A 104 -23.06 -12.63 -15.44
CA ILE A 104 -21.79 -12.69 -14.69
C ILE A 104 -20.82 -11.69 -15.32
N SER A 105 -20.35 -10.72 -14.52
CA SER A 105 -19.31 -9.80 -14.96
C SER A 105 -18.04 -10.57 -15.28
N LYS A 106 -17.63 -10.56 -16.54
CA LYS A 106 -16.33 -11.10 -16.97
C LYS A 106 -15.17 -10.16 -16.62
N MET A 107 -15.43 -8.99 -16.04
CA MET A 107 -14.37 -8.05 -15.68
C MET A 107 -14.01 -8.21 -14.20
N LYS A 108 -12.74 -8.51 -13.91
CA LYS A 108 -12.17 -8.54 -12.55
C LYS A 108 -11.09 -7.47 -12.42
N THR A 109 -11.03 -6.81 -11.26
CA THR A 109 -9.92 -5.89 -10.93
C THR A 109 -8.89 -6.66 -10.11
N GLN A 110 -7.61 -6.54 -10.46
CA GLN A 110 -6.51 -7.20 -9.76
C GLN A 110 -5.29 -6.27 -9.66
N ARG A 111 -4.34 -6.61 -8.78
CA ARG A 111 -3.04 -5.93 -8.72
C ARG A 111 -2.20 -6.22 -9.97
N MET A 112 -1.44 -5.23 -10.44
CA MET A 112 -0.53 -5.39 -11.58
C MET A 112 0.83 -5.97 -11.17
N ALA A 113 1.25 -5.71 -9.94
CA ALA A 113 2.54 -6.12 -9.40
C ALA A 113 2.49 -6.26 -7.88
N ASP A 114 3.62 -6.64 -7.29
CA ASP A 114 3.80 -6.61 -5.84
C ASP A 114 3.84 -5.17 -5.32
N PRO A 115 3.30 -4.91 -4.11
CA PRO A 115 3.39 -3.62 -3.44
C PRO A 115 4.83 -3.13 -3.27
N THR A 116 5.06 -1.84 -3.48
CA THR A 116 6.32 -1.19 -3.11
C THR A 116 6.58 -1.29 -1.61
N PHE A 117 5.51 -1.20 -0.82
CA PHE A 117 5.52 -1.31 0.63
C PHE A 117 4.81 -2.59 1.08
N GLU A 118 5.56 -3.53 1.64
CA GLU A 118 5.02 -4.81 2.17
C GLU A 118 4.22 -4.59 3.45
N ILE A 119 4.63 -3.62 4.27
CA ILE A 119 4.01 -3.30 5.56
C ILE A 119 3.43 -1.89 5.50
N ILE A 120 2.18 -1.75 5.94
CA ILE A 120 1.49 -0.46 6.04
C ILE A 120 1.15 -0.20 7.50
N VAL A 121 1.45 1.01 7.96
CA VAL A 121 1.08 1.49 9.29
C VAL A 121 0.09 2.63 9.13
N GLU A 122 -1.14 2.41 9.55
CA GLU A 122 -2.18 3.43 9.56
C GLU A 122 -2.24 4.09 10.93
N VAL A 123 -2.07 5.41 10.95
CA VAL A 123 -2.17 6.22 12.17
C VAL A 123 -3.45 7.04 12.10
N ALA A 124 -4.32 6.90 13.10
CA ALA A 124 -5.55 7.67 13.14
C ALA A 124 -5.27 9.13 13.51
N ARG A 125 -5.79 10.09 12.73
CA ARG A 125 -5.57 11.53 12.95
C ARG A 125 -6.00 12.02 14.34
N ALA A 126 -6.99 11.36 14.95
CA ALA A 126 -7.53 11.72 16.26
C ALA A 126 -6.88 10.96 17.43
N ASN A 127 -6.11 9.89 17.18
CA ASN A 127 -5.55 9.04 18.23
C ASN A 127 -4.13 8.58 17.89
N PHE A 128 -3.13 9.38 18.29
CA PHE A 128 -1.71 9.06 18.08
C PHE A 128 -1.19 7.91 18.95
N ASN A 129 -1.98 7.47 19.93
CA ASN A 129 -1.64 6.34 20.79
C ASN A 129 -2.12 5.00 20.20
N GLU A 130 -2.76 5.03 19.04
CA GLU A 130 -3.32 3.86 18.38
C GLU A 130 -2.92 3.82 16.91
N TRP A 131 -2.47 2.66 16.44
CA TRP A 131 -2.16 2.46 15.04
C TRP A 131 -2.46 1.03 14.60
N ARG A 132 -2.82 0.87 13.32
CA ARG A 132 -3.05 -0.42 12.69
C ARG A 132 -1.84 -0.79 11.84
N ILE A 133 -1.32 -1.99 12.02
CA ILE A 133 -0.21 -2.53 11.21
C ILE A 133 -0.74 -3.66 10.34
N ILE A 134 -0.71 -3.43 9.04
CA ILE A 134 -0.96 -4.43 8.02
C ILE A 134 0.40 -5.01 7.63
N GLN A 135 0.63 -6.28 7.99
CA GLN A 135 1.94 -6.92 7.78
C GLN A 135 2.13 -7.48 6.36
N ASP A 136 1.02 -7.73 5.65
CA ASP A 136 1.01 -8.23 4.29
C ASP A 136 0.06 -7.35 3.47
N SER A 137 0.62 -6.29 2.87
CA SER A 137 -0.14 -5.36 2.05
C SER A 137 -0.69 -6.02 0.79
N ALA A 138 0.03 -6.99 0.21
CA ALA A 138 -0.40 -7.69 -1.01
C ALA A 138 -1.71 -8.43 -0.74
N LYS A 139 -1.72 -9.27 0.30
CA LYS A 139 -2.92 -9.99 0.73
C LYS A 139 -4.04 -9.04 1.13
N ALA A 140 -3.73 -7.99 1.88
CA ALA A 140 -4.75 -7.04 2.33
C ALA A 140 -5.42 -6.31 1.15
N VAL A 141 -4.66 -5.93 0.11
CA VAL A 141 -5.22 -5.35 -1.11
C VAL A 141 -6.09 -6.36 -1.84
N ASP A 142 -5.65 -7.60 -2.00
CA ASP A 142 -6.43 -8.64 -2.68
C ASP A 142 -7.74 -8.94 -1.93
N ASP A 143 -7.69 -9.02 -0.60
CA ASP A 143 -8.89 -9.16 0.24
C ASP A 143 -9.85 -7.96 0.05
N ILE A 144 -9.34 -6.73 -0.05
CA ILE A 144 -10.16 -5.54 -0.33
C ILE A 144 -10.81 -5.62 -1.73
N LEU A 145 -10.07 -6.05 -2.75
CA LEU A 145 -10.59 -6.18 -4.12
C LEU A 145 -11.66 -7.26 -4.25
N ASP A 146 -11.53 -8.34 -3.49
CA ASP A 146 -12.53 -9.41 -3.37
C ASP A 146 -13.71 -9.02 -2.45
N GLY A 147 -13.74 -7.80 -1.89
CA GLY A 147 -14.80 -7.33 -1.00
C GLY A 147 -14.78 -7.96 0.40
N LYS A 148 -13.67 -8.58 0.79
CA LYS A 148 -13.47 -9.23 2.09
C LYS A 148 -12.89 -8.25 3.11
N GLN A 149 -12.91 -8.69 4.38
CA GLN A 149 -12.14 -8.04 5.44
C GLN A 149 -10.68 -8.47 5.37
N TYR A 150 -9.76 -7.58 5.72
CA TYR A 150 -8.34 -7.87 5.83
C TYR A 150 -7.89 -7.84 7.29
N LYS A 151 -6.80 -8.57 7.59
CA LYS A 151 -6.26 -8.65 8.95
C LYS A 151 -5.28 -7.50 9.22
N ALA A 152 -5.37 -6.91 10.40
CA ALA A 152 -4.39 -5.94 10.90
C ALA A 152 -4.07 -6.15 12.38
N GLN A 153 -2.89 -5.72 12.81
CA GLN A 153 -2.55 -5.60 14.23
C GLN A 153 -2.93 -4.21 14.73
N LEU A 154 -3.90 -4.14 15.63
CA LEU A 154 -4.16 -2.94 16.40
C LEU A 154 -3.13 -2.84 17.53
N ARG A 155 -2.36 -1.77 17.55
CA ARG A 155 -1.40 -1.46 18.61
C ARG A 155 -1.84 -0.21 19.35
N ILE A 156 -1.93 -0.33 20.68
CA ILE A 156 -2.31 0.76 21.57
C ILE A 156 -1.20 0.99 22.58
N ARG A 157 -0.68 2.23 22.62
CA ARG A 157 0.27 2.69 23.63
C ARG A 157 -0.50 3.43 24.72
N GLU A 158 -0.45 2.94 25.95
CA GLU A 158 -1.00 3.70 27.07
C GLU A 158 -0.01 4.82 27.45
N PRO A 159 -0.44 6.10 27.60
CA PRO A 159 0.44 7.26 27.77
C PRO A 159 1.43 7.19 28.95
N TYR A 160 1.17 6.31 29.92
CA TYR A 160 1.93 6.19 31.17
C TYR A 160 2.50 4.78 31.42
N LYS A 161 2.34 3.85 30.46
CA LYS A 161 2.93 2.51 30.56
C LYS A 161 3.92 2.30 29.43
N THR A 162 4.96 1.52 29.71
CA THR A 162 5.95 1.09 28.71
C THR A 162 5.43 -0.01 27.79
N HIS A 163 4.29 -0.62 28.12
CA HIS A 163 3.71 -1.74 27.40
C HIS A 163 2.81 -1.27 26.25
N VAL A 164 2.90 -1.96 25.11
CA VAL A 164 2.00 -1.78 23.97
C VAL A 164 1.05 -2.96 23.94
N ILE A 165 -0.25 -2.68 23.93
CA ILE A 165 -1.28 -3.70 23.75
C ILE A 165 -1.36 -4.04 22.27
N LEU A 166 -1.33 -5.33 21.94
CA LEU A 166 -1.48 -5.84 20.58
C LEU A 166 -2.77 -6.66 20.49
N LYS A 167 -3.62 -6.34 19.51
CA LYS A 167 -4.81 -7.14 19.15
C LYS A 167 -4.81 -7.41 17.65
N LEU A 168 -5.11 -8.64 17.25
CA LEU A 168 -5.42 -8.94 15.85
C LEU A 168 -6.88 -8.59 15.59
N ILE A 169 -7.13 -7.81 14.54
CA ILE A 169 -8.46 -7.33 14.16
C ILE A 169 -8.74 -7.63 12.69
N ASP A 170 -10.02 -7.71 12.36
CA ASP A 170 -10.54 -7.69 11.00
C ASP A 170 -10.96 -6.26 10.62
N CYS A 171 -10.62 -5.83 9.40
CA CYS A 171 -10.80 -4.46 8.88
C CYS A 171 -11.51 -4.43 7.53
#